data_AF-A0AAE4CA51-F1
#
_entry.id   AF-A0AAE4CA51-F1
#
_cell.length_a   1.000
_cell.length_b   1.000
_cell.length_c   1.000
_cell.angle_alpha   90.00
_cell.angle_beta   90.00
_cell.angle_gamma   90.00
#
_symmetry.space_group_name_H-M   'P 1'
#
loop_
_entity.id
_entity.type
_entity.pdbx_description
1 polymer ?
#
loop_
_entity_poly.entity_id
_entity_poly.type
_entity_poly.pdbx_seq_one_letter_code
_entity_poly.pdbx_strand_id
1 'polypeptide(L)'
;MTDAEYEYRYQMVYEQGRKRVMSDDPAELLDHLIPGYLDLPEELHPALRLSHAEESVHRLQQRINVAFGLDESDPERWRLLTTERTRPPAIEAWSGPVPLVLVAAHYAPHTELPRPREEDGRIVWLDTEDDDSYLRSVALAGDIFLAMRVTDEPEPVDEPEEPETPENPETPEPAQVTPPPPPPPNLPQWSMPFSTASSGPAGDVPLN
;
A
#
# COMPACT_ATOMS: atom_id res chain seq x y z
N MET A 1 35.05 -22.21 16.11
CA MET A 1 34.33 -21.81 14.89
C MET A 1 33.12 -21.04 15.37
N THR A 2 33.25 -19.72 15.44
CA THR A 2 32.09 -18.83 15.51
C THR A 2 31.32 -19.07 14.22
N ASP A 3 30.07 -19.52 14.34
CA ASP A 3 29.09 -19.35 13.27
C ASP A 3 29.15 -17.87 12.89
N ALA A 4 29.72 -17.58 11.72
CA ALA A 4 29.39 -16.32 11.08
C ALA A 4 27.90 -16.46 10.77
N GLU A 5 27.05 -15.88 11.61
CA GLU A 5 25.63 -15.73 11.33
C GLU A 5 25.55 -15.07 9.95
N TYR A 6 25.24 -15.86 8.93
CA TYR A 6 24.91 -15.33 7.61
C TYR A 6 23.66 -14.50 7.82
N GLU A 7 23.85 -13.18 7.85
CA GLU A 7 22.83 -12.26 8.27
C GLU A 7 21.98 -11.86 7.06
N TYR A 8 21.09 -12.77 6.68
CA TYR A 8 20.18 -12.59 5.55
C TYR A 8 19.31 -11.33 5.73
N ARG A 9 19.15 -10.57 4.64
CA ARG A 9 18.34 -9.35 4.57
C ARG A 9 16.86 -9.64 4.80
N TYR A 10 16.35 -10.75 4.28
CA TYR A 10 14.95 -11.10 4.36
C TYR A 10 14.75 -12.44 5.09
N GLN A 11 13.65 -12.50 5.84
CA GLN A 11 13.11 -13.72 6.39
C GLN A 11 11.61 -13.78 6.10
N MET A 12 11.19 -14.82 5.38
CA MET A 12 9.79 -15.08 5.07
C MET A 12 9.28 -16.33 5.79
N VAL A 13 8.09 -16.23 6.37
CA VAL A 13 7.33 -17.35 6.91
C VAL A 13 6.00 -17.44 6.18
N TYR A 14 5.68 -18.59 5.61
CA TYR A 14 4.51 -18.81 4.76
C TYR A 14 3.85 -20.17 5.03
N GLU A 15 2.81 -20.52 4.27
CA GLU A 15 1.95 -21.70 4.51
C GLU A 15 1.44 -21.77 5.95
N GLN A 16 0.84 -20.67 6.43
CA GLN A 16 0.27 -20.59 7.78
C GLN A 16 1.30 -20.87 8.90
N GLY A 17 2.56 -20.46 8.70
CA GLY A 17 3.62 -20.62 9.70
C GLY A 17 4.43 -21.91 9.58
N ARG A 18 4.17 -22.75 8.57
CA ARG A 18 4.81 -24.08 8.45
C ARG A 18 6.17 -24.05 7.78
N LYS A 19 6.41 -23.07 6.92
CA LYS A 19 7.66 -22.94 6.17
C LYS A 19 8.32 -21.61 6.47
N ARG A 20 9.64 -21.64 6.61
CA ARG A 20 10.51 -20.48 6.82
C ARG A 20 11.66 -20.54 5.83
N VAL A 21 11.92 -19.43 5.18
CA VAL A 21 13.06 -19.23 4.28
C VAL A 21 13.73 -17.90 4.61
N MET A 22 15.04 -17.84 4.43
CA MET A 22 15.86 -16.64 4.59
C MET A 22 16.66 -16.46 3.30
N SER A 23 16.71 -15.24 2.79
CA SER A 23 17.46 -14.90 1.57
C SER A 23 17.83 -13.41 1.57
N ASP A 24 18.84 -13.06 0.80
CA ASP A 24 19.20 -11.67 0.49
C ASP A 24 18.50 -11.15 -0.78
N ASP A 25 17.93 -12.06 -1.58
CA ASP A 25 17.28 -11.76 -2.86
C ASP A 25 15.76 -12.02 -2.77
N PRO A 26 14.92 -11.00 -3.03
CA PRO A 26 13.47 -11.20 -3.09
C PRO A 26 13.05 -12.25 -4.13
N ALA A 27 13.77 -12.43 -5.23
CA ALA A 27 13.40 -13.40 -6.26
C ALA A 27 13.49 -14.85 -5.74
N GLU A 28 14.47 -15.17 -4.90
CA GLU A 28 14.58 -16.48 -4.24
C GLU A 28 13.41 -16.73 -3.27
N LEU A 29 12.95 -15.69 -2.57
CA LEU A 29 11.75 -15.81 -1.73
C LEU A 29 10.49 -16.05 -2.57
N LEU A 30 10.38 -15.39 -3.72
CA LEU A 30 9.25 -15.57 -4.63
C LEU A 30 9.22 -16.96 -5.26
N ASP A 31 10.36 -17.61 -5.52
CA ASP A 31 10.41 -18.99 -6.00
C ASP A 31 9.76 -20.00 -5.04
N HIS A 32 9.76 -19.69 -3.74
CA HIS A 32 9.04 -20.47 -2.75
C HIS A 32 7.52 -20.24 -2.73
N LEU A 33 7.04 -19.07 -3.19
CA LEU A 33 5.61 -18.75 -3.28
C LEU A 33 5.01 -19.13 -4.63
N ILE A 34 5.80 -18.95 -5.69
CA ILE A 34 5.43 -19.16 -7.09
C ILE A 34 6.34 -20.28 -7.61
N PRO A 35 5.85 -21.54 -7.69
CA PRO A 35 6.69 -22.66 -8.09
C PRO A 35 7.34 -22.47 -9.47
N GLY A 36 8.67 -22.56 -9.53
CA GLY A 36 9.45 -22.43 -10.76
C GLY A 36 9.64 -20.99 -11.23
N TYR A 37 9.57 -20.02 -10.32
CA TYR A 37 9.76 -18.61 -10.62
C TYR A 37 11.15 -18.35 -11.20
N LEU A 38 12.20 -18.84 -10.55
CA LEU A 38 13.59 -18.67 -11.00
C LEU A 38 14.00 -19.62 -12.14
N ASP A 39 13.19 -20.65 -12.41
CA ASP A 39 13.43 -21.58 -13.52
C ASP A 39 13.02 -20.99 -14.89
N LEU A 40 12.26 -19.89 -14.88
CA LEU A 40 11.73 -19.24 -16.07
C LEU A 40 12.53 -17.97 -16.41
N PRO A 41 12.49 -17.51 -17.68
CA PRO A 41 13.13 -16.25 -18.05
C PRO A 41 12.53 -15.04 -17.32
N GLU A 42 13.37 -14.07 -16.94
CA GLU A 42 12.99 -12.87 -16.18
C GLU A 42 11.85 -12.08 -16.85
N GLU A 43 11.75 -12.11 -18.18
CA GLU A 43 10.68 -11.44 -18.92
C GLU A 43 9.28 -11.99 -18.59
N LEU A 44 9.20 -13.21 -18.05
CA LEU A 44 7.95 -13.83 -17.62
C LEU A 44 7.60 -13.50 -16.16
N HIS A 45 8.55 -13.02 -15.36
CA HIS A 45 8.35 -12.77 -13.93
C HIS A 45 7.15 -11.83 -13.64
N PRO A 46 6.91 -10.72 -14.38
CA PRO A 46 5.73 -9.88 -14.15
C PRO A 46 4.42 -10.64 -14.34
N ALA A 47 4.34 -11.52 -15.35
CA ALA A 47 3.14 -12.33 -15.62
C ALA A 47 2.93 -13.40 -14.53
N LEU A 48 4.00 -13.99 -14.01
CA LEU A 48 3.94 -14.95 -12.90
C LEU A 48 3.45 -14.29 -11.60
N ARG A 49 3.98 -13.10 -11.26
CA ARG A 49 3.51 -12.33 -10.10
C ARG A 49 2.04 -11.94 -10.25
N LEU A 50 1.62 -11.51 -11.44
CA LEU A 50 0.22 -11.19 -11.73
C LEU A 50 -0.69 -12.40 -11.52
N SER A 51 -0.35 -13.55 -12.11
CA SER A 51 -1.12 -14.79 -11.96
C SER A 51 -1.24 -15.21 -10.49
N HIS A 52 -0.12 -15.18 -9.73
CA HIS A 52 -0.15 -15.51 -8.31
C HIS A 52 -0.94 -14.47 -7.48
N ALA A 53 -0.90 -13.19 -7.85
CA ALA A 53 -1.68 -12.15 -7.19
C ALA A 53 -3.18 -12.36 -7.38
N GLU A 54 -3.63 -12.67 -8.60
CA GLU A 54 -5.03 -12.97 -8.92
C GLU A 54 -5.55 -14.15 -8.08
N GLU A 55 -4.79 -15.24 -7.98
CA GLU A 55 -5.12 -16.38 -7.11
C GLU A 55 -5.16 -15.98 -5.63
N SER A 56 -4.22 -15.15 -5.21
CA SER A 56 -4.09 -14.70 -3.81
C SER A 56 -5.23 -13.77 -3.39
N VAL A 57 -5.75 -12.93 -4.28
CA VAL A 57 -6.89 -12.03 -3.98
C VAL A 57 -8.08 -12.81 -3.44
N HIS A 58 -8.44 -13.93 -4.06
CA HIS A 58 -9.60 -14.70 -3.63
C HIS A 58 -9.42 -15.28 -2.22
N ARG A 59 -8.27 -15.93 -1.98
CA ARG A 59 -7.92 -16.50 -0.67
C ARG A 59 -7.86 -15.43 0.42
N LEU A 60 -7.24 -14.29 0.13
CA LEU A 60 -7.12 -13.17 1.07
C LEU A 60 -8.48 -12.55 1.38
N GLN A 61 -9.29 -12.27 0.35
CA GLN A 61 -10.62 -11.69 0.53
C GLN A 61 -11.51 -12.61 1.38
N GLN A 62 -11.48 -13.93 1.17
CA GLN A 62 -12.22 -14.87 2.01
C GLN A 62 -11.80 -14.80 3.48
N ARG A 63 -10.50 -14.77 3.77
CA ARG A 63 -9.99 -14.64 5.15
C ARG A 63 -10.43 -13.32 5.79
N ILE A 64 -10.37 -12.23 5.04
CA ILE A 64 -10.82 -10.90 5.50
C ILE A 64 -12.32 -10.91 5.78
N ASN A 65 -13.14 -11.47 4.88
CA ASN A 65 -14.59 -11.54 5.08
C ASN A 65 -14.95 -12.32 6.36
N VAL A 66 -14.22 -13.40 6.67
CA VAL A 66 -14.42 -14.14 7.93
C VAL A 66 -14.02 -13.29 9.14
N ALA A 67 -12.91 -12.56 9.07
CA ALA A 67 -12.40 -11.77 10.18
C ALA A 67 -13.26 -10.53 10.51
N PHE A 68 -13.82 -9.88 9.49
CA PHE A 68 -14.61 -8.65 9.67
C PHE A 68 -16.12 -8.91 9.74
N GLY A 69 -16.60 -10.06 9.27
CA GLY A 69 -18.03 -10.31 9.08
C GLY A 69 -18.59 -9.56 7.86
N LEU A 70 -19.80 -9.91 7.44
CA LEU A 70 -20.47 -9.34 6.27
C LEU A 70 -21.87 -8.79 6.58
N ASP A 71 -22.29 -8.77 7.86
CA ASP A 71 -23.67 -8.46 8.25
C ASP A 71 -24.08 -7.02 7.91
N GLU A 72 -23.12 -6.09 7.88
CA GLU A 72 -23.34 -4.68 7.54
C GLU A 72 -23.14 -4.37 6.05
N SER A 73 -22.81 -5.38 5.22
CA SER A 73 -22.62 -5.19 3.78
C SER A 73 -23.95 -5.17 3.05
N ASP A 74 -24.21 -4.12 2.27
CA ASP A 74 -25.34 -4.13 1.33
C ASP A 74 -25.15 -5.22 0.26
N PRO A 75 -26.21 -5.59 -0.49
CA PRO A 75 -26.14 -6.68 -1.46
C PRO A 75 -25.10 -6.48 -2.59
N GLU A 76 -24.77 -5.25 -2.96
CA GLU A 76 -23.79 -4.97 -4.01
C GLU A 76 -22.36 -5.18 -3.49
N ARG A 77 -22.05 -4.61 -2.32
CA ARG A 77 -20.78 -4.84 -1.62
C ARG A 77 -20.60 -6.31 -1.26
N TRP A 78 -21.65 -6.96 -0.78
CA TRP A 78 -21.62 -8.39 -0.47
C TRP A 78 -21.22 -9.21 -1.70
N ARG A 79 -21.80 -8.92 -2.88
CA ARG A 79 -21.43 -9.59 -4.13
C ARG A 79 -19.97 -9.32 -4.50
N LEU A 80 -19.52 -8.06 -4.41
CA LEU A 80 -18.12 -7.71 -4.69
C LEU A 80 -17.14 -8.48 -3.79
N LEU A 81 -17.47 -8.64 -2.51
CA LEU A 81 -16.62 -9.30 -1.51
C LEU A 81 -16.63 -10.83 -1.62
N THR A 82 -17.70 -11.45 -2.12
CA THR A 82 -17.88 -12.91 -2.09
C THR A 82 -17.78 -13.60 -3.45
N THR A 83 -17.97 -12.87 -4.54
CA THR A 83 -17.95 -13.46 -5.89
C THR A 83 -16.52 -13.70 -6.35
N GLU A 84 -16.27 -14.87 -6.93
CA GLU A 84 -15.04 -15.16 -7.64
C GLU A 84 -14.87 -14.18 -8.82
N ARG A 85 -13.76 -13.45 -8.84
CA ARG A 85 -13.54 -12.35 -9.78
C ARG A 85 -12.73 -12.84 -10.96
N THR A 86 -13.37 -12.94 -12.13
CA THR A 86 -12.67 -13.15 -13.41
C THR A 86 -12.28 -11.84 -14.09
N ARG A 87 -12.70 -10.70 -13.53
CA ARG A 87 -12.38 -9.35 -14.00
C ARG A 87 -12.18 -8.40 -12.81
N PRO A 88 -11.32 -7.38 -12.93
CA PRO A 88 -11.17 -6.36 -11.90
C PRO A 88 -12.48 -5.58 -11.73
N PRO A 89 -12.89 -5.27 -10.49
CA PRO A 89 -14.09 -4.48 -10.25
C PRO A 89 -13.90 -3.04 -10.73
N ALA A 90 -14.87 -2.56 -11.52
CA ALA A 90 -14.92 -1.18 -12.00
C ALA A 90 -15.77 -0.33 -11.05
N ILE A 91 -15.16 0.09 -9.94
CA ILE A 91 -15.77 0.96 -8.93
C ILE A 91 -14.97 2.27 -8.83
N GLU A 92 -15.65 3.38 -8.54
CA GLU A 92 -14.98 4.69 -8.40
C GLU A 92 -14.33 4.87 -7.03
N ALA A 93 -14.95 4.33 -5.98
CA ALA A 93 -14.48 4.41 -4.61
C ALA A 93 -14.93 3.21 -3.78
N TRP A 94 -14.18 2.92 -2.71
CA TRP A 94 -14.53 1.93 -1.71
C TRP A 94 -14.83 2.60 -0.37
N SER A 95 -16.04 2.34 0.15
CA SER A 95 -16.55 2.85 1.43
C SER A 95 -17.14 1.73 2.30
N GLY A 96 -16.78 0.47 2.03
CA GLY A 96 -17.28 -0.68 2.80
C GLY A 96 -16.50 -0.88 4.10
N PRO A 97 -17.16 -1.41 5.17
CA PRO A 97 -16.49 -1.67 6.46
C PRO A 97 -15.48 -2.81 6.39
N VAL A 98 -15.58 -3.67 5.36
CA VAL A 98 -14.67 -4.78 5.11
C VAL A 98 -13.58 -4.34 4.12
N PRO A 99 -12.28 -4.58 4.40
CA PRO A 99 -11.23 -4.28 3.43
C PRO A 99 -11.42 -5.02 2.10
N LEU A 100 -11.21 -4.29 1.00
CA LEU A 100 -11.28 -4.82 -0.36
C LEU A 100 -9.87 -5.13 -0.88
N VAL A 101 -9.60 -6.37 -1.28
CA VAL A 101 -8.30 -6.74 -1.87
C VAL A 101 -8.35 -6.56 -3.39
N LEU A 102 -7.37 -5.86 -3.97
CA LEU A 102 -7.25 -5.59 -5.41
C LEU A 102 -5.81 -5.78 -5.91
N VAL A 103 -5.63 -6.09 -7.20
CA VAL A 103 -4.31 -6.15 -7.86
C VAL A 103 -4.04 -4.84 -8.60
N ALA A 104 -2.91 -4.20 -8.31
CA ALA A 104 -2.59 -2.86 -8.84
C ALA A 104 -2.46 -2.84 -10.37
N ALA A 105 -1.91 -3.90 -10.98
CA ALA A 105 -1.70 -4.01 -12.42
C ALA A 105 -2.97 -4.02 -13.26
N HIS A 106 -4.15 -4.20 -12.66
CA HIS A 106 -5.43 -4.11 -13.36
C HIS A 106 -5.95 -2.69 -13.54
N TYR A 107 -5.29 -1.70 -12.96
CA TYR A 107 -5.73 -0.31 -12.95
C TYR A 107 -4.67 0.62 -13.53
N ALA A 108 -5.03 1.88 -13.73
CA ALA A 108 -4.10 2.94 -14.11
C ALA A 108 -2.88 2.98 -13.14
N PRO A 109 -1.66 3.24 -13.64
CA PRO A 109 -1.34 3.61 -15.02
C PRO A 109 -1.20 2.43 -16.00
N HIS A 110 -1.38 1.19 -15.57
CA HIS A 110 -1.15 0.00 -16.42
C HIS A 110 -2.32 -0.30 -17.36
N THR A 111 -3.53 0.17 -17.03
CA THR A 111 -4.74 0.03 -17.83
C THR A 111 -5.52 1.34 -17.90
N GLU A 112 -6.59 1.38 -18.71
CA GLU A 112 -7.52 2.51 -18.78
C GLU A 112 -8.48 2.59 -17.57
N LEU A 113 -8.54 1.54 -16.74
CA LEU A 113 -9.44 1.48 -15.60
C LEU A 113 -8.89 2.34 -14.44
N PRO A 114 -9.57 3.39 -13.98
CA PRO A 114 -9.06 4.24 -12.91
C PRO A 114 -8.95 3.47 -11.58
N ARG A 115 -7.92 3.77 -10.79
CA ARG A 115 -7.80 3.21 -9.43
C ARG A 115 -8.96 3.72 -8.56
N PRO A 116 -9.70 2.83 -7.87
CA PRO A 116 -10.72 3.26 -6.92
C PRO A 116 -10.11 4.05 -5.77
N ARG A 117 -10.80 5.08 -5.31
CA ARG A 117 -10.40 5.87 -4.12
C ARG A 117 -10.78 5.13 -2.84
N GLU A 118 -9.95 5.26 -1.82
CA GLU A 118 -10.35 4.94 -0.45
C GLU A 118 -11.13 6.12 0.11
N GLU A 119 -12.42 5.91 0.42
CA GLU A 119 -13.22 6.91 1.14
C GLU A 119 -13.26 6.54 2.62
N ASP A 120 -14.35 5.89 3.07
CA ASP A 120 -14.47 5.41 4.46
C ASP A 120 -14.07 3.92 4.62
N GLY A 121 -13.60 3.30 3.53
CA GLY A 121 -13.17 1.91 3.49
C GLY A 121 -11.66 1.78 3.32
N ARG A 122 -11.17 0.53 3.40
CA ARG A 122 -9.76 0.20 3.16
C ARG A 122 -9.63 -0.66 1.91
N ILE A 123 -8.65 -0.36 1.07
CA ILE A 123 -8.24 -1.18 -0.07
C ILE A 123 -6.86 -1.77 0.23
N VAL A 124 -6.73 -3.08 0.13
CA VAL A 124 -5.46 -3.79 0.23
C VAL A 124 -4.97 -4.05 -1.19
N TRP A 125 -3.91 -3.35 -1.57
CA TRP A 125 -3.31 -3.47 -2.89
C TRP A 125 -2.24 -4.55 -2.91
N LEU A 126 -2.34 -5.48 -3.86
CA LEU A 126 -1.25 -6.36 -4.26
C LEU A 126 -0.51 -5.71 -5.43
N ASP A 127 0.73 -5.34 -5.20
CA ASP A 127 1.55 -4.60 -6.15
C ASP A 127 2.53 -5.53 -6.85
N THR A 128 2.36 -5.75 -8.15
CA THR A 128 3.12 -6.75 -8.92
C THR A 128 4.24 -6.12 -9.76
N GLU A 129 4.54 -4.82 -9.57
CA GLU A 129 5.52 -4.08 -10.37
C GLU A 129 6.89 -4.76 -10.38
N ASP A 130 7.44 -5.03 -9.20
CA ASP A 130 8.71 -5.73 -9.00
C ASP A 130 8.63 -6.73 -7.83
N ASP A 131 9.70 -7.49 -7.64
CA ASP A 131 9.78 -8.61 -6.70
C ASP A 131 9.65 -8.15 -5.23
N ASP A 132 10.29 -7.04 -4.86
CA ASP A 132 10.27 -6.51 -3.50
C ASP A 132 8.91 -5.87 -3.20
N SER A 133 8.38 -5.05 -4.11
CA SER A 133 7.04 -4.47 -4.01
C SER A 133 5.97 -5.55 -3.87
N TYR A 134 6.10 -6.64 -4.61
CA TYR A 134 5.18 -7.76 -4.53
C TYR A 134 5.25 -8.50 -3.20
N LEU A 135 6.44 -8.90 -2.75
CA LEU A 135 6.60 -9.54 -1.44
C LEU A 135 6.07 -8.67 -0.31
N ARG A 136 6.36 -7.37 -0.31
CA ARG A 136 5.87 -6.43 0.71
C ARG A 136 4.36 -6.32 0.69
N SER A 137 3.74 -6.21 -0.49
CA SER A 137 2.29 -6.08 -0.60
C SER A 137 1.56 -7.35 -0.14
N VAL A 138 2.08 -8.54 -0.47
CA VAL A 138 1.56 -9.84 0.00
C VAL A 138 1.72 -10.00 1.52
N ALA A 139 2.84 -9.52 2.09
CA ALA A 139 3.05 -9.49 3.54
C ALA A 139 2.10 -8.53 4.26
N LEU A 140 1.91 -7.32 3.71
CA LEU A 140 0.95 -6.33 4.24
C LEU A 140 -0.49 -6.82 4.17
N ALA A 141 -0.83 -7.64 3.17
CA ALA A 141 -2.11 -8.32 3.06
C ALA A 141 -2.29 -9.47 4.08
N GLY A 142 -1.21 -9.89 4.76
CA GLY A 142 -1.23 -10.94 5.78
C GLY A 142 -1.26 -12.36 5.22
N ASP A 143 -0.85 -12.56 3.97
CA ASP A 143 -0.72 -13.91 3.40
C ASP A 143 0.58 -14.60 3.83
N ILE A 144 1.63 -13.81 3.97
CA ILE A 144 2.93 -14.22 4.51
C ILE A 144 3.32 -13.32 5.69
N PHE A 145 4.27 -13.78 6.48
CA PHE A 145 5.00 -12.93 7.41
C PHE A 145 6.38 -12.66 6.81
N LEU A 146 6.71 -11.39 6.62
CA LEU A 146 8.00 -10.94 6.10
C LEU A 146 8.68 -10.06 7.15
N ALA A 147 9.88 -10.46 7.57
CA ALA A 147 10.79 -9.64 8.34
C ALA A 147 11.93 -9.19 7.42
N MET A 148 12.26 -7.90 7.48
CA MET A 148 13.35 -7.30 6.73
C MET A 148 14.34 -6.71 7.71
N ARG A 149 15.61 -6.98 7.50
CA ARG A 149 16.67 -6.27 8.19
C ARG A 149 16.77 -4.87 7.59
N VAL A 150 16.66 -3.86 8.44
CA VAL A 150 17.02 -2.50 8.08
C VAL A 150 18.53 -2.41 8.17
N THR A 151 19.19 -2.29 7.02
CA THR A 151 20.61 -1.98 6.98
C THR A 151 20.75 -0.51 7.37
N ASP A 152 20.79 -0.21 8.66
CA ASP A 152 21.14 1.10 9.19
C ASP A 152 22.65 1.33 9.03
N GLU A 153 23.18 1.27 7.80
CA GLU A 153 24.41 2.01 7.53
C GLU A 153 23.97 3.41 7.16
N PRO A 154 24.18 4.42 8.03
CA PRO A 154 24.04 5.79 7.58
C PRO A 154 24.95 5.94 6.37
N GLU A 155 24.41 6.31 5.22
CA GLU A 155 25.27 6.71 4.11
C GLU A 155 26.30 7.68 4.71
N PRO A 156 27.60 7.47 4.46
CA PRO A 156 28.61 8.39 4.96
C PRO A 156 28.13 9.76 4.51
N VAL A 157 27.72 10.59 5.48
CA VAL A 157 27.33 11.95 5.21
C VAL A 157 28.54 12.52 4.52
N ASP A 158 28.44 12.79 3.21
CA ASP A 158 29.52 13.41 2.45
C ASP A 158 30.02 14.54 3.34
N GLU A 159 31.25 14.37 3.87
CA GLU A 159 31.84 15.41 4.69
C GLU A 159 31.71 16.67 3.85
N PRO A 160 31.03 17.71 4.36
CA PRO A 160 30.71 18.88 3.54
C PRO A 160 32.03 19.31 2.91
N GLU A 161 32.09 19.25 1.57
CA GLU A 161 33.27 19.67 0.81
C GLU A 161 33.71 20.98 1.45
N GLU A 162 34.92 20.99 2.05
CA GLU A 162 35.43 22.19 2.70
C GLU A 162 35.23 23.32 1.69
N PRO A 163 34.46 24.37 2.04
CA PRO A 163 34.06 25.36 1.07
C PRO A 163 35.33 25.87 0.41
N GLU A 164 35.48 25.61 -0.89
CA GLU A 164 36.58 26.16 -1.67
C GLU A 164 36.62 27.65 -1.36
N THR A 165 37.73 28.10 -0.76
CA THR A 165 37.86 29.48 -0.31
C THR A 165 37.61 30.36 -1.53
N PRO A 166 36.50 31.13 -1.59
CA PRO A 166 36.20 31.88 -2.78
C PRO A 166 37.32 32.90 -2.99
N GLU A 167 37.99 32.85 -4.14
CA GLU A 167 38.84 33.93 -4.61
C GLU A 167 37.98 35.19 -4.73
N ASN A 168 38.10 36.03 -3.70
CA ASN A 168 37.79 37.45 -3.63
C ASN A 168 36.90 38.00 -4.78
N PRO A 169 35.57 37.88 -4.69
CA PRO A 169 34.68 38.49 -5.67
C PRO A 169 34.71 40.02 -5.54
N GLU A 170 34.95 40.71 -6.66
CA GLU A 170 34.81 42.16 -6.78
C GLU A 170 33.42 42.60 -6.28
N THR A 171 33.42 43.59 -5.39
CA THR A 171 32.25 44.22 -4.76
C THR A 171 31.15 44.53 -5.79
N PRO A 172 29.98 43.88 -5.74
CA PRO A 172 28.85 44.27 -6.57
C PRO A 172 28.17 45.54 -6.04
N GLU A 173 27.80 46.39 -6.97
CA GLU A 173 27.07 47.66 -6.79
C GLU A 173 25.69 47.40 -6.14
N PRO A 174 25.23 48.24 -5.17
CA PRO A 174 24.02 47.97 -4.40
C PRO A 174 22.75 48.01 -5.27
N ALA A 175 22.10 46.86 -5.39
CA ALA A 175 20.80 46.71 -6.04
C ALA A 175 19.70 47.47 -5.26
N GLN A 176 18.85 48.17 -6.01
CA GLN A 176 17.71 48.91 -5.46
C GLN A 176 16.66 47.95 -4.88
N VAL A 177 16.40 48.10 -3.58
CA VAL A 177 15.38 47.35 -2.85
C VAL A 177 13.98 47.81 -3.30
N THR A 178 13.24 46.92 -3.97
CA THR A 178 11.83 47.14 -4.27
C THR A 178 11.00 46.84 -3.00
N PRO A 179 10.04 47.70 -2.62
CA PRO A 179 9.21 47.47 -1.43
C PRO A 179 8.27 46.27 -1.61
N PRO A 180 7.96 45.54 -0.53
CA PRO A 180 7.06 44.39 -0.59
C PRO A 180 5.62 44.80 -0.92
N PRO A 181 4.85 43.93 -1.60
CA PRO A 181 3.46 44.18 -1.92
C PRO A 181 2.58 44.24 -0.65
N PRO A 182 1.48 45.02 -0.68
CA PRO A 182 0.56 45.14 0.44
C PRO A 182 -0.16 43.82 0.73
N PRO A 183 -0.55 43.56 1.99
CA PRO A 183 -1.29 42.36 2.36
C PRO A 183 -2.69 42.33 1.71
N PRO A 184 -3.22 41.13 1.41
CA PRO A 184 -4.54 40.98 0.83
C PRO A 184 -5.65 41.43 1.82
N PRO A 185 -6.81 41.90 1.31
CA PRO A 185 -7.93 42.31 2.15
C PRO A 185 -8.53 41.13 2.92
N ASN A 186 -8.86 41.38 4.19
CA ASN A 186 -9.49 40.43 5.11
C ASN A 186 -10.75 39.81 4.50
N LEU A 187 -10.77 38.49 4.33
CA LEU A 187 -11.98 37.76 3.97
C LEU A 187 -12.92 37.65 5.19
N PRO A 188 -14.24 37.75 5.00
CA PRO A 188 -15.21 37.65 6.07
C PRO A 188 -15.21 36.24 6.68
N GLN A 189 -15.11 36.17 8.01
CA GLN A 189 -15.22 34.94 8.78
C GLN A 189 -16.70 34.51 8.85
N TRP A 190 -17.06 33.46 8.11
CA TRP A 190 -18.38 32.86 8.20
C TRP A 190 -18.45 31.95 9.44
N SER A 191 -19.22 32.37 10.44
CA SER A 191 -19.58 31.53 11.60
C SER A 191 -20.77 30.66 11.24
N MET A 192 -20.58 29.34 11.21
CA MET A 192 -21.67 28.37 11.03
C MET A 192 -22.26 27.98 12.40
N PRO A 193 -23.58 28.01 12.61
CA PRO A 193 -24.20 27.48 13.82
C PRO A 193 -24.33 25.95 13.73
N PHE A 194 -23.79 25.25 14.73
CA PHE A 194 -24.03 23.82 14.94
C PHE A 194 -25.50 23.60 15.35
N SER A 195 -26.26 22.86 14.54
CA SER A 195 -27.57 22.33 14.92
C SER A 195 -27.40 21.05 15.72
N THR A 196 -27.94 21.03 16.94
CA THR A 196 -28.10 19.84 17.77
C THR A 196 -29.48 19.23 17.50
N ALA A 197 -29.53 18.12 16.76
CA ALA A 197 -30.75 17.34 16.62
C ALA A 197 -30.79 16.25 17.70
N SER A 198 -31.75 16.39 18.60
CA SER A 198 -32.13 15.48 19.66
C SER A 198 -32.74 14.19 19.08
N SER A 199 -32.22 13.02 19.46
CA SER A 199 -32.78 11.72 19.12
C SER A 199 -33.64 11.23 20.28
N GLY A 200 -34.95 11.11 20.06
CA GLY A 200 -35.91 10.54 21.01
C GLY A 200 -36.06 9.02 20.84
N PRO A 201 -36.50 8.28 21.88
CA PRO A 201 -36.53 6.82 21.83
C PRO A 201 -37.91 6.23 21.48
N ALA A 202 -37.81 4.95 21.09
CA ALA A 202 -38.76 3.84 21.30
C ALA A 202 -40.00 3.71 20.40
N GLY A 203 -40.05 2.59 19.70
CA GLY A 203 -41.28 1.93 19.25
C GLY A 203 -41.11 0.42 19.35
N ASP A 204 -41.65 -0.16 20.43
CA ASP A 204 -41.88 -1.60 20.60
C ASP A 204 -42.77 -2.12 19.46
N VAL A 205 -42.37 -3.22 18.83
CA VAL A 205 -43.21 -3.96 17.88
C VAL A 205 -43.59 -5.30 18.52
N PRO A 206 -44.89 -5.62 18.68
CA PRO A 206 -45.31 -6.90 19.22
C PRO A 206 -45.12 -8.02 18.19
N LEU A 207 -44.60 -9.16 18.66
CA LEU A 207 -44.56 -10.43 17.95
C LEU A 207 -45.96 -11.05 17.92
N ASN A 208 -46.35 -11.58 16.76
CA ASN A 208 -47.44 -12.52 16.56
C ASN A 208 -46.87 -13.81 15.96
#